data_AF-A0A1V5ADF5-F1
#
_entry.id   AF-A0A1V5ADF5-F1
#
_cell.length_a   1.000
_cell.length_b   1.000
_cell.length_c   1.000
_cell.angle_alpha   90.00
_cell.angle_beta   90.00
_cell.angle_gamma   90.00
#
_symmetry.space_group_name_H-M   'P 1'
#
loop_
_entity.id
_entity.type
_entity.pdbx_description
1 polymer ?
#
loop_
_entity_poly.entity_id
_entity_poly.type
_entity_poly.pdbx_seq_one_letter_code
_entity_poly.pdbx_strand_id
1 'polypeptide(L)'
;MATVHGKIRRTALALVLLSILSASTAQEPLYLGGAAPGKVINLDVGAKMPGYRPALGSGGFAAPPVPQAMVLDPGRLVHQAEEYSAQATMACERALDHQQQSQLLAWSAQNSSIGAQLSAASARESAASANVSLGYVLAARDRSALQLEQSTQALNENRLLQDMTAGHLQAALELKNQTQLLRDQVAALHSSASMLLDSATRQTANNEDLQGILKRLDDVERRLKDLEEAKKPAP
;
A
#
# COMPACT_ATOMS: atom_id res chain seq x y z
N MET A 1 -31.38 -12.22 -6.92
CA MET A 1 -31.28 -10.92 -6.23
C MET A 1 -32.37 -9.89 -6.58
N ALA A 2 -33.41 -10.23 -7.36
CA ALA A 2 -34.47 -9.28 -7.74
C ALA A 2 -35.59 -9.08 -6.69
N THR A 3 -35.65 -9.91 -5.64
CA THR A 3 -36.75 -9.90 -4.65
C THR A 3 -36.54 -8.94 -3.48
N VAL A 4 -35.31 -8.46 -3.25
CA VAL A 4 -34.98 -7.59 -2.11
C VAL A 4 -35.34 -6.14 -2.39
N HIS A 5 -35.11 -5.65 -3.61
CA HIS A 5 -35.43 -4.27 -4.01
C HIS A 5 -36.94 -4.00 -4.09
N GLY A 6 -37.75 -5.00 -4.45
CA GLY A 6 -39.22 -4.89 -4.42
C GLY A 6 -39.77 -4.78 -3.00
N LYS A 7 -39.17 -5.48 -2.03
CA LYS A 7 -39.58 -5.42 -0.61
C LYS A 7 -39.20 -4.08 0.04
N ILE A 8 -38.04 -3.51 -0.30
CA ILE A 8 -37.60 -2.20 0.21
C ILE A 8 -38.48 -1.06 -0.35
N ARG A 9 -38.84 -1.11 -1.63
CA ARG A 9 -39.74 -0.10 -2.22
C ARG A 9 -41.17 -0.18 -1.68
N ARG A 10 -41.67 -1.39 -1.41
CA ARG A 10 -43.00 -1.59 -0.79
C ARG A 10 -43.03 -1.17 0.67
N THR A 11 -41.95 -1.39 1.43
CA THR A 11 -41.84 -0.93 2.82
C THR A 11 -41.67 0.58 2.92
N ALA A 12 -40.92 1.21 2.01
CA ALA A 12 -40.83 2.66 1.93
C ALA A 12 -42.17 3.32 1.54
N LEU A 13 -42.89 2.76 0.56
CA LEU A 13 -44.22 3.23 0.18
C LEU A 13 -45.24 3.02 1.30
N ALA A 14 -45.17 1.90 2.02
CA ALA A 14 -46.01 1.63 3.18
C ALA A 14 -45.72 2.60 4.34
N LEU A 15 -44.45 2.95 4.59
CA LEU A 15 -44.08 3.95 5.60
C LEU A 15 -44.54 5.36 5.23
N VAL A 16 -44.46 5.74 3.94
CA VAL A 16 -44.98 7.02 3.45
C VAL A 16 -46.51 7.06 3.58
N LEU A 17 -47.21 5.99 3.17
CA LEU A 17 -48.68 5.91 3.33
C LEU A 17 -49.12 5.88 4.79
N LEU A 18 -48.35 5.23 5.69
CA LEU A 18 -48.63 5.21 7.12
C LEU A 18 -48.38 6.57 7.78
N SER A 19 -47.41 7.35 7.28
CA SER A 19 -47.17 8.73 7.74
C SER A 19 -48.28 9.69 7.31
N ILE A 20 -48.89 9.48 6.13
CA ILE A 20 -50.05 10.25 5.67
C ILE A 20 -51.31 9.86 6.45
N LEU A 21 -51.49 8.58 6.80
CA LEU A 21 -52.62 8.11 7.61
C LEU A 21 -52.53 8.59 9.07
N SER A 22 -51.33 8.69 9.64
CA SER A 22 -51.12 9.13 11.03
C SER A 22 -51.35 10.65 11.22
N ALA A 23 -51.34 11.43 10.15
CA ALA A 23 -51.79 12.82 10.16
C ALA A 23 -53.32 12.95 10.13
N SER A 24 -54.05 11.88 9.79
CA SER A 24 -55.49 11.91 9.52
C SER A 24 -56.36 11.37 10.66
N THR A 25 -55.79 10.88 11.77
CA THR A 25 -56.56 10.35 12.91
C THR A 25 -56.67 11.30 14.10
N ALA A 26 -56.19 12.54 13.99
CA ALA A 26 -56.62 13.64 14.84
C ALA A 26 -57.83 14.36 14.24
N GLN A 27 -58.77 13.61 13.68
CA GLN A 27 -60.08 14.13 13.31
C GLN A 27 -61.00 13.87 14.48
N GLU A 28 -60.91 14.77 15.47
CA GLU A 28 -61.90 14.89 16.54
C GLU A 28 -63.30 14.95 15.89
N PRO A 29 -64.31 14.26 16.47
CA PRO A 29 -65.67 14.36 15.98
C PRO A 29 -66.02 15.83 15.95
N LEU A 30 -66.46 16.34 14.78
CA LEU A 30 -66.83 17.72 14.48
C LEU A 30 -67.34 18.47 15.73
N TYR A 31 -66.39 18.96 16.54
CA TYR A 31 -66.66 19.56 17.82
C TYR A 31 -66.80 21.02 17.47
N LEU A 32 -68.00 21.56 17.65
CA LEU A 32 -68.23 22.99 17.59
C LEU A 32 -67.22 23.69 18.50
N GLY A 33 -66.16 24.23 17.90
CA GLY A 33 -65.21 25.15 18.53
C GLY A 33 -64.35 24.55 19.63
N GLY A 34 -63.23 23.94 19.26
CA GLY A 34 -62.04 23.82 20.11
C GLY A 34 -61.32 25.16 20.29
N ALA A 35 -62.07 26.17 20.71
CA ALA A 35 -61.52 27.47 21.03
C ALA A 35 -61.27 27.55 22.53
N ALA A 36 -60.12 28.10 22.93
CA ALA A 36 -59.84 28.45 24.33
C ALA A 36 -61.10 29.05 24.98
N PRO A 37 -61.43 28.73 26.25
CA PRO A 37 -62.74 28.99 26.89
C PRO A 37 -63.17 30.48 26.91
N GLY A 38 -63.52 31.00 25.73
CA GLY A 38 -63.63 32.43 25.42
C GLY A 38 -63.65 32.77 23.91
N LYS A 39 -63.25 31.84 23.02
CA LYS A 39 -63.22 32.04 21.55
C LYS A 39 -64.14 31.09 20.76
N VAL A 40 -65.23 30.61 21.35
CA VAL A 40 -66.39 30.21 20.53
C VAL A 40 -66.77 31.43 19.69
N ILE A 41 -67.43 31.28 18.54
CA ILE A 41 -68.01 32.42 17.81
C ILE A 41 -69.08 33.07 18.71
N ASN A 42 -68.63 33.79 19.73
CA ASN A 42 -69.33 34.83 20.42
C ASN A 42 -69.27 35.95 19.41
N LEU A 43 -70.35 36.08 18.65
CA LEU A 43 -70.84 37.41 18.36
C LEU A 43 -70.99 38.08 19.73
N ASP A 44 -69.95 38.78 20.21
CA ASP A 44 -69.94 39.49 21.50
C ASP A 44 -71.01 40.61 21.54
N VAL A 45 -71.72 40.78 20.42
CA VAL A 45 -72.92 41.57 20.17
C VAL A 45 -74.24 40.82 20.41
N GLY A 46 -74.22 39.58 20.93
CA GLY A 46 -75.44 38.79 21.18
C GLY A 46 -75.30 37.82 22.35
N ALA A 47 -76.09 38.08 23.40
CA ALA A 47 -76.35 37.18 24.54
C ALA A 47 -75.23 37.02 25.60
N LYS A 48 -74.97 38.09 26.36
CA LYS A 48 -74.59 37.94 27.78
C LYS A 48 -75.55 38.79 28.63
N MET A 49 -76.50 38.15 29.31
CA MET A 49 -77.20 38.81 30.44
C MET A 49 -76.37 38.60 31.70
N PRO A 50 -75.80 39.65 32.31
CA PRO A 50 -75.16 39.51 33.61
C PRO A 50 -76.23 39.33 34.68
N GLY A 51 -76.22 38.20 35.40
CA GLY A 51 -76.99 38.04 36.65
C GLY A 51 -78.20 37.10 36.62
N TYR A 52 -78.40 36.27 35.59
CA TYR A 52 -79.51 35.31 35.62
C TYR A 52 -79.24 34.14 36.60
N ARG A 53 -79.97 34.10 37.71
CA ARG A 53 -80.11 32.92 38.59
C ARG A 53 -81.54 32.39 38.47
N PRO A 54 -81.77 31.15 38.04
CA PRO A 54 -83.12 30.59 37.98
C PRO A 54 -83.68 30.41 39.41
N ALA A 55 -84.82 31.02 39.70
CA ALA A 55 -85.54 30.84 40.96
C ALA A 55 -86.50 29.64 40.84
N LEU A 56 -86.33 28.64 41.70
CA LEU A 56 -87.27 27.52 41.85
C LEU A 56 -88.43 27.97 42.77
N GLY A 57 -89.58 28.28 42.19
CA GLY A 57 -90.82 28.51 42.94
C GLY A 57 -91.51 27.20 43.32
N SER A 58 -92.40 27.24 44.32
CA SER A 58 -93.07 26.08 44.95
C SER A 58 -94.08 25.31 44.07
N GLY A 59 -94.02 25.46 42.74
CA GLY A 59 -94.92 24.84 41.77
C GLY A 59 -94.26 24.25 40.52
N GLY A 60 -92.93 24.10 40.49
CA GLY A 60 -92.20 23.52 39.36
C GLY A 60 -91.52 24.55 38.43
N PHE A 61 -90.78 24.05 37.43
CA PHE A 61 -89.88 24.81 36.53
C PHE A 61 -90.50 26.13 36.04
N ALA A 62 -89.91 27.25 36.47
CA ALA A 62 -90.13 28.53 35.81
C ALA A 62 -89.51 28.44 34.41
N ALA A 63 -90.32 28.61 33.36
CA ALA A 63 -89.80 28.74 32.01
C ALA A 63 -88.76 29.88 31.99
N PRO A 64 -87.54 29.67 31.47
CA PRO A 64 -86.58 30.75 31.37
C PRO A 64 -87.20 31.88 30.52
N PRO A 65 -86.97 33.16 30.89
CA PRO A 65 -87.47 34.26 30.08
C PRO A 65 -86.92 34.09 28.66
N VAL A 66 -87.80 34.23 27.66
CA VAL A 66 -87.41 34.21 26.25
C VAL A 66 -86.22 35.17 26.10
N PRO A 67 -85.05 34.71 25.62
CA PRO A 67 -83.93 35.61 25.44
C PRO A 67 -84.38 36.74 24.52
N GLN A 68 -84.28 37.99 25.00
CA GLN A 68 -84.62 39.14 24.18
C GLN A 68 -83.74 39.10 22.93
N ALA A 69 -84.36 39.13 21.75
CA ALA A 69 -83.65 39.30 20.49
C ALA A 69 -82.94 40.66 20.55
N MET A 70 -81.67 40.64 20.90
CA MET A 70 -80.85 41.85 20.89
C MET A 70 -80.62 42.21 19.42
N VAL A 71 -81.03 43.41 19.02
CA VAL A 71 -80.85 43.91 17.65
C VAL A 71 -79.37 43.90 17.34
N LEU A 72 -78.98 43.09 16.35
CA LEU A 72 -77.64 43.11 15.79
C LEU A 72 -77.36 44.54 15.32
N ASP A 73 -76.47 45.25 16.00
CA ASP A 73 -76.04 46.58 15.59
C ASP A 73 -75.23 46.45 14.30
N PRO A 74 -75.75 46.91 13.14
CA PRO A 74 -75.08 46.74 11.86
C PRO A 74 -73.70 47.40 11.84
N GLY A 75 -73.50 48.50 12.58
CA GLY A 75 -72.22 49.21 12.64
C GLY A 75 -71.12 48.37 13.31
N ARG A 76 -71.46 47.65 14.38
CA ARG A 76 -70.51 46.74 15.06
C ARG A 76 -70.17 45.51 14.23
N LEU A 77 -71.13 44.97 13.49
CA LEU A 77 -70.89 43.85 12.58
C LEU A 77 -69.97 44.24 11.42
N VAL A 78 -70.16 45.42 10.85
CA VAL A 78 -69.28 45.95 9.79
C VAL A 78 -67.86 46.14 10.31
N HIS A 79 -67.67 46.78 11.46
CA HIS A 79 -66.34 46.93 12.06
C HIS A 79 -65.67 45.58 12.37
N GLN A 80 -66.41 44.61 12.92
CA GLN A 80 -65.86 43.29 13.20
C GLN A 80 -65.48 42.54 11.90
N ALA A 81 -66.25 42.72 10.83
CA ALA A 81 -65.93 42.16 9.52
C ALA A 81 -64.68 42.81 8.91
N GLU A 82 -64.53 44.14 9.04
CA GLU A 82 -63.33 44.87 8.64
C GLU A 82 -62.10 44.39 9.41
N GLU A 83 -62.20 44.24 10.73
CA GLU A 83 -61.12 43.70 11.57
C GLU A 83 -60.73 42.27 11.17
N TYR A 84 -61.70 41.39 10.89
CA TYR A 84 -61.39 40.03 10.43
C TYR A 84 -60.76 40.02 9.05
N SER A 85 -61.21 40.88 8.13
CA SER A 85 -60.59 40.99 6.81
C SER A 85 -59.15 41.50 6.89
N ALA A 86 -58.88 42.50 7.75
CA ALA A 86 -57.54 43.00 8.02
C ALA A 86 -56.65 41.95 8.70
N GLN A 87 -57.21 41.14 9.61
CA GLN A 87 -56.47 40.02 10.22
C GLN A 87 -56.16 38.92 9.20
N ALA A 88 -57.07 38.64 8.28
CA ALA A 88 -56.89 37.64 7.23
C ALA A 88 -55.80 38.07 6.21
N THR A 89 -55.78 39.34 5.79
CA THR A 89 -54.75 39.86 4.89
C THR A 89 -53.37 39.80 5.55
N MET A 90 -53.25 40.25 6.81
CA MET A 90 -52.00 40.16 7.56
C MET A 90 -51.52 38.70 7.78
N ALA A 91 -52.45 37.76 7.94
CA ALA A 91 -52.11 36.35 8.08
C ALA A 91 -51.59 35.76 6.75
N CYS A 92 -52.20 36.13 5.62
CA CYS A 92 -51.73 35.76 4.29
C CYS A 92 -50.33 36.33 4.00
N GLU A 93 -50.08 37.60 4.31
CA GLU A 93 -48.76 38.23 4.14
C GLU A 93 -47.68 37.51 4.95
N ARG A 94 -47.93 37.23 6.24
CA ARG A 94 -47.00 36.48 7.09
C ARG A 94 -46.74 35.06 6.56
N ALA A 95 -47.75 34.39 6.01
CA ALA A 95 -47.57 33.07 5.42
C ALA A 95 -46.66 33.11 4.18
N LEU A 96 -46.81 34.14 3.32
CA LEU A 96 -45.95 34.35 2.17
C LEU A 96 -44.51 34.65 2.59
N ASP A 97 -44.29 35.50 3.60
CA ASP A 97 -42.96 35.80 4.14
C ASP A 97 -42.27 34.55 4.68
N HIS A 98 -42.99 33.74 5.48
CA HIS A 98 -42.47 32.47 5.98
C HIS A 98 -42.16 31.49 4.84
N GLN A 99 -42.99 31.43 3.79
CA GLN A 99 -42.73 30.60 2.63
C GLN A 99 -41.46 31.05 1.90
N GLN A 100 -41.27 32.35 1.66
CA GLN A 100 -40.06 32.89 1.04
C GLN A 100 -38.80 32.61 1.87
N GLN A 101 -38.87 32.84 3.19
CA GLN A 101 -37.74 32.59 4.08
C GLN A 101 -37.37 31.10 4.12
N SER A 102 -38.36 30.21 4.13
CA SER A 102 -38.10 28.76 4.10
C SER A 102 -37.44 28.31 2.79
N GLN A 103 -37.83 28.88 1.64
CA GLN A 103 -37.20 28.62 0.35
C GLN A 103 -35.75 29.09 0.31
N LEU A 104 -35.46 30.27 0.83
CA LEU A 104 -34.08 30.79 0.91
C LEU A 104 -33.20 29.90 1.79
N LEU A 105 -33.71 29.45 2.94
CA LEU A 105 -32.98 28.52 3.82
C LEU A 105 -32.74 27.17 3.13
N ALA A 106 -33.76 26.59 2.49
CA ALA A 106 -33.62 25.35 1.74
C ALA A 106 -32.59 25.45 0.61
N TRP A 107 -32.61 26.55 -0.14
CA TRP A 107 -31.65 26.83 -1.21
C TRP A 107 -30.22 26.99 -0.66
N SER A 108 -30.05 27.74 0.44
CA SER A 108 -28.73 27.93 1.08
C SER A 108 -28.15 26.61 1.63
N ALA A 109 -29.00 25.75 2.22
CA ALA A 109 -28.61 24.45 2.71
C ALA A 109 -28.22 23.51 1.57
N GLN A 110 -28.95 23.55 0.46
CA GLN A 110 -28.63 22.79 -0.75
C GLN A 110 -27.26 23.22 -1.32
N ASN A 111 -27.02 24.52 -1.47
CA ASN A 111 -25.74 25.03 -1.97
C ASN A 111 -24.57 24.66 -1.05
N SER A 112 -24.77 24.74 0.27
CA SER A 112 -23.77 24.32 1.25
C SER A 112 -23.46 22.83 1.12
N SER A 113 -24.49 22.00 0.90
CA SER A 113 -24.31 20.55 0.68
C SER A 113 -23.54 20.25 -0.60
N ILE A 114 -23.80 20.99 -1.69
CA ILE A 114 -23.08 20.87 -2.97
C ILE A 114 -21.61 21.26 -2.78
N GLY A 115 -21.34 22.38 -2.10
CA GLY A 115 -19.98 22.82 -1.79
C GLY A 115 -19.19 21.80 -0.95
N ALA A 116 -19.83 21.19 0.04
CA ALA A 116 -19.24 20.14 0.85
C ALA A 116 -18.95 18.86 0.02
N GLN A 117 -19.86 18.48 -0.88
CA GLN A 117 -19.65 17.33 -1.77
C GLN A 117 -18.50 17.57 -2.75
N LEU A 118 -18.39 18.77 -3.33
CA LEU A 118 -17.28 19.13 -4.23
C LEU A 118 -15.93 19.13 -3.50
N SER A 119 -15.90 19.64 -2.26
CA SER A 119 -14.70 19.61 -1.40
C SER A 119 -14.30 18.18 -1.04
N ALA A 120 -15.26 17.32 -0.73
CA ALA A 120 -14.99 15.91 -0.47
C ALA A 120 -14.51 15.17 -1.72
N ALA A 121 -15.04 15.49 -2.90
CA ALA A 121 -14.61 14.90 -4.17
C ALA A 121 -13.16 15.28 -4.50
N SER A 122 -12.81 16.57 -4.40
CA SER A 122 -11.43 17.05 -4.63
C SER A 122 -10.42 16.47 -3.62
N ALA A 123 -10.80 16.31 -2.35
CA ALA A 123 -9.98 15.64 -1.36
C ALA A 123 -9.72 14.16 -1.71
N ARG A 124 -10.74 13.44 -2.22
CA ARG A 124 -10.59 12.04 -2.68
C ARG A 124 -9.68 11.93 -3.89
N GLU A 125 -9.81 12.83 -4.86
CA GLU A 125 -8.95 12.87 -6.05
C GLU A 125 -7.50 13.16 -5.66
N SER A 126 -7.29 14.11 -4.74
CA SER A 126 -5.96 14.42 -4.18
C SER A 126 -5.36 13.19 -3.49
N ALA A 127 -6.12 12.49 -2.66
CA ALA A 127 -5.66 11.26 -2.00
C ALA A 127 -5.35 10.14 -3.00
N ALA A 128 -6.16 9.99 -4.06
CA ALA A 128 -5.89 9.03 -5.12
C ALA A 128 -4.59 9.35 -5.87
N SER A 129 -4.37 10.62 -6.21
CA SER A 129 -3.11 11.06 -6.85
C SER A 129 -1.89 10.83 -5.96
N ALA A 130 -2.01 11.09 -4.64
CA ALA A 130 -0.96 10.83 -3.68
C ALA A 130 -0.63 9.33 -3.59
N ASN A 131 -1.64 8.46 -3.57
CA ASN A 131 -1.44 7.00 -3.58
C ASN A 131 -0.74 6.51 -4.86
N VAL A 132 -1.10 7.06 -6.02
CA VAL A 132 -0.41 6.75 -7.28
C VAL A 132 1.06 7.18 -7.21
N SER A 133 1.34 8.39 -6.71
CA SER A 133 2.71 8.88 -6.54
C SER A 133 3.53 8.03 -5.57
N LEU A 134 2.94 7.59 -4.45
CA LEU A 134 3.55 6.68 -3.50
C LEU A 134 3.88 5.34 -4.16
N GLY A 135 2.97 4.81 -4.98
CA GLY A 135 3.18 3.58 -5.75
C GLY A 135 4.41 3.66 -6.65
N TYR A 136 4.60 4.78 -7.36
CA TYR A 136 5.81 4.99 -8.17
C TYR A 136 7.09 5.05 -7.33
N VAL A 137 7.06 5.73 -6.18
CA VAL A 137 8.21 5.81 -5.27
C VAL A 137 8.58 4.44 -4.71
N LEU A 138 7.59 3.65 -4.29
CA LEU A 138 7.81 2.28 -3.81
C LEU A 138 8.39 1.39 -4.91
N ALA A 139 7.83 1.44 -6.12
CA ALA A 139 8.35 0.68 -7.26
C ALA A 139 9.79 1.09 -7.63
N ALA A 140 10.12 2.38 -7.55
CA ALA A 140 11.49 2.87 -7.77
C ALA A 140 12.45 2.35 -6.68
N ARG A 141 12.02 2.38 -5.41
CA ARG A 141 12.79 1.82 -4.30
C ARG A 141 13.07 0.34 -4.48
N ASP A 142 12.06 -0.45 -4.85
CA ASP A 142 12.21 -1.90 -5.04
C ASP A 142 13.17 -2.23 -6.19
N ARG A 143 13.12 -1.47 -7.29
CA ARG A 143 14.12 -1.59 -8.38
C ARG A 143 15.53 -1.25 -7.91
N SER A 144 15.70 -0.18 -7.14
CA SER A 144 17.01 0.19 -6.60
C SER A 144 17.56 -0.87 -5.64
N ALA A 145 16.70 -1.50 -4.83
CA ALA A 145 17.10 -2.60 -3.95
C ALA A 145 17.58 -3.82 -4.74
N LEU A 146 16.82 -4.24 -5.77
CA LEU A 146 17.22 -5.33 -6.67
C LEU A 146 18.54 -5.05 -7.39
N GLN A 147 18.73 -3.82 -7.87
CA GLN A 147 19.97 -3.40 -8.52
C GLN A 147 21.17 -3.44 -7.56
N LEU A 148 20.96 -3.06 -6.30
CA LEU A 148 21.99 -3.16 -5.27
C LEU A 148 22.36 -4.62 -5.00
N GLU A 149 21.37 -5.51 -4.84
CA GLU A 149 21.62 -6.94 -4.64
C GLU A 149 22.42 -7.54 -5.80
N GLN A 150 22.03 -7.27 -7.05
CA GLN A 150 22.77 -7.73 -8.23
C GLN A 150 24.20 -7.18 -8.26
N SER A 151 24.39 -5.91 -7.90
CA SER A 151 25.73 -5.33 -7.81
C SER A 151 26.58 -6.00 -6.73
N THR A 152 26.02 -6.31 -5.57
CA THR A 152 26.74 -7.00 -4.50
C THR A 152 27.11 -8.44 -4.88
N GLN A 153 26.23 -9.15 -5.58
CA GLN A 153 26.51 -10.48 -6.12
C GLN A 153 27.66 -10.43 -7.13
N ALA A 154 27.60 -9.51 -8.09
CA ALA A 154 28.66 -9.34 -9.08
C ALA A 154 30.02 -8.98 -8.43
N LEU A 155 30.02 -8.16 -7.37
CA LEU A 155 31.23 -7.85 -6.60
C LEU A 155 31.80 -9.08 -5.89
N ASN A 156 30.95 -9.93 -5.30
CA ASN A 156 31.38 -11.16 -4.65
C ASN A 156 31.96 -12.17 -5.66
N GLU A 157 31.32 -12.33 -6.82
CA GLU A 157 31.84 -13.17 -7.90
C GLU A 157 33.21 -12.67 -8.40
N ASN A 158 33.36 -11.35 -8.59
CA ASN A 158 34.62 -10.76 -9.01
C ASN A 158 35.72 -10.99 -7.97
N ARG A 159 35.40 -10.86 -6.67
CA ARG A 159 36.34 -11.16 -5.58
C ARG A 159 36.77 -12.62 -5.58
N LEU A 160 35.84 -13.56 -5.77
CA LEU A 160 36.17 -14.98 -5.87
C LEU A 160 37.10 -15.28 -7.06
N LEU A 161 36.83 -14.67 -8.22
CA LEU A 161 37.69 -14.81 -9.39
C LEU A 161 39.09 -14.22 -9.15
N GLN A 162 39.20 -13.08 -8.46
CA GLN A 162 40.48 -12.49 -8.07
C GLN A 162 41.26 -13.42 -7.12
N ASP A 163 40.61 -13.98 -6.11
CA ASP A 163 41.24 -14.92 -5.16
C ASP A 163 41.72 -16.19 -5.87
N MET A 164 40.91 -16.76 -6.77
CA MET A 164 41.32 -17.89 -7.60
C MET A 164 42.52 -17.55 -8.49
N THR A 165 42.50 -16.36 -9.11
CA THR A 165 43.58 -15.90 -9.99
C THR A 165 44.89 -15.74 -9.22
N ALA A 166 44.83 -15.19 -8.00
CA ALA A 166 45.97 -15.09 -7.10
C ALA A 166 46.51 -16.48 -6.71
N GLY A 167 45.62 -17.44 -6.40
CA GLY A 167 46.00 -18.83 -6.11
C GLY A 167 46.69 -19.52 -7.29
N HIS A 168 46.16 -19.36 -8.51
CA HIS A 168 46.79 -19.90 -9.72
C HIS A 168 48.15 -19.27 -10.00
N LEU A 169 48.30 -17.96 -9.78
CA LEU A 169 49.58 -17.28 -9.93
C LEU A 169 50.61 -17.82 -8.94
N GLN A 170 50.22 -18.03 -7.68
CA GLN A 170 51.10 -18.60 -6.66
C GLN A 170 51.54 -20.02 -7.04
N ALA A 171 50.60 -20.88 -7.46
CA ALA A 171 50.92 -22.23 -7.92
C ALA A 171 51.88 -22.23 -9.12
N ALA A 172 51.69 -21.30 -10.07
CA ALA A 172 52.58 -21.14 -11.22
C ALA A 172 54.00 -20.70 -10.80
N LEU A 173 54.13 -19.82 -9.82
CA LEU A 173 55.42 -19.40 -9.27
C LEU A 173 56.13 -20.55 -8.54
N GLU A 174 55.40 -21.36 -7.77
CA GLU A 174 55.94 -22.55 -7.12
C GLU A 174 56.45 -23.57 -8.15
N LEU A 175 55.67 -23.83 -9.20
CA LEU A 175 56.05 -24.75 -10.27
C LEU A 175 57.26 -24.23 -11.06
N LYS A 176 57.36 -22.92 -11.27
CA LYS A 176 58.56 -22.26 -11.83
C LYS A 176 59.80 -22.47 -10.95
N ASN A 177 59.66 -22.35 -9.63
CA ASN A 177 60.78 -22.57 -8.71
C ASN A 177 61.22 -24.04 -8.69
N GLN A 178 60.27 -24.98 -8.68
CA GLN A 178 60.56 -26.42 -8.74
C GLN A 178 61.27 -26.81 -10.05
N THR A 179 60.80 -26.29 -11.18
CA THR A 179 61.44 -26.55 -12.48
C THR A 179 62.83 -25.95 -12.58
N GLN A 180 63.09 -24.80 -11.96
CA GLN A 180 64.44 -24.24 -11.86
C GLN A 180 65.36 -25.14 -11.03
N LEU A 181 64.90 -25.61 -9.87
CA LEU A 181 65.67 -26.53 -9.02
C LEU A 181 66.00 -27.84 -9.74
N LEU A 182 65.05 -28.43 -10.47
CA LEU A 182 65.30 -29.61 -11.29
C LEU A 182 66.34 -29.34 -12.40
N ARG A 183 66.28 -28.17 -13.03
CA ARG A 183 67.26 -27.78 -14.06
C ARG A 183 68.68 -27.68 -13.48
N ASP A 184 68.81 -27.08 -12.30
CA ASP A 184 70.10 -26.94 -11.62
C ASP A 184 70.66 -28.32 -11.20
N GLN A 185 69.81 -29.24 -10.73
CA GLN A 185 70.19 -30.62 -10.44
C GLN A 185 70.66 -31.39 -11.69
N VAL A 186 69.95 -31.24 -12.82
CA VAL A 186 70.36 -31.85 -14.10
C VAL A 186 71.71 -31.31 -14.57
N ALA A 187 71.95 -30.00 -14.42
CA ALA A 187 73.24 -29.40 -14.75
C ALA A 187 74.38 -29.97 -13.88
N ALA A 188 74.15 -30.14 -12.57
CA ALA A 188 75.12 -30.75 -11.66
C ALA A 188 75.40 -32.22 -12.00
N LEU A 189 74.38 -33.00 -12.34
CA LEU A 189 74.52 -34.39 -12.80
C LEU A 189 75.30 -34.46 -14.12
N HIS A 190 75.02 -33.57 -15.06
CA HIS A 190 75.74 -33.52 -16.34
C HIS A 190 77.23 -33.21 -16.13
N SER A 191 77.56 -32.25 -15.27
CA SER A 191 78.95 -31.96 -14.90
C SER A 191 79.63 -33.18 -14.25
N SER A 192 78.93 -33.89 -13.36
CA SER A 192 79.47 -35.09 -12.71
C SER A 192 79.70 -36.22 -13.70
N ALA A 193 78.77 -36.44 -14.64
CA ALA A 193 78.89 -37.43 -15.70
C ALA A 193 80.07 -37.13 -16.65
N SER A 194 80.27 -35.85 -17.01
CA SER A 194 81.42 -35.44 -17.82
C SER A 194 82.75 -35.74 -17.12
N MET A 195 82.85 -35.44 -15.82
CA MET A 195 84.06 -35.75 -15.05
C MET A 195 84.32 -37.26 -14.96
N LEU A 196 83.28 -38.08 -14.80
CA LEU A 196 83.41 -39.54 -14.81
C LEU A 196 83.85 -40.06 -16.17
N LEU A 197 83.34 -39.50 -17.27
CA LEU A 197 83.74 -39.86 -18.63
C LEU A 197 85.22 -39.51 -18.88
N ASP A 198 85.65 -38.33 -18.47
CA ASP A 198 87.06 -37.90 -18.55
C ASP A 198 87.97 -38.83 -17.72
N SER A 199 87.51 -39.25 -16.54
CA SER A 199 88.24 -40.22 -15.72
C SER A 199 88.32 -41.60 -16.39
N ALA A 200 87.22 -42.10 -16.95
CA ALA A 200 87.16 -43.39 -17.62
C ALA A 200 88.04 -43.43 -18.87
N THR A 201 88.01 -42.37 -19.69
CA THR A 201 88.85 -42.24 -20.88
C THR A 201 90.35 -42.17 -20.54
N ARG A 202 90.73 -41.50 -19.44
CA ARG A 202 92.11 -41.55 -18.92
C ARG A 202 92.50 -42.95 -18.47
N GLN A 203 91.60 -43.68 -17.79
CA GLN A 203 91.86 -45.08 -17.40
C GLN A 203 92.04 -46.00 -18.60
N THR A 204 91.23 -45.85 -19.65
CA THR A 204 91.38 -46.67 -20.87
C THR A 204 92.71 -46.41 -21.56
N ALA A 205 93.12 -45.14 -21.69
CA ALA A 205 94.43 -44.78 -22.25
C ALA A 205 95.58 -45.40 -21.43
N ASN A 206 95.54 -45.30 -20.09
CA ASN A 206 96.53 -45.93 -19.23
C ASN A 206 96.57 -47.46 -19.37
N ASN A 207 95.42 -48.11 -19.54
CA ASN A 207 95.35 -49.56 -19.76
C ASN A 207 95.94 -49.96 -21.11
N GLU A 208 95.72 -49.17 -22.17
CA GLU A 208 96.34 -49.40 -23.48
C GLU A 208 97.87 -49.27 -23.41
N ASP A 209 98.37 -48.25 -22.70
CA ASP A 209 99.80 -48.08 -22.45
C ASP A 209 100.40 -49.29 -21.70
N LEU A 210 99.72 -49.77 -20.65
CA LEU A 210 100.12 -50.98 -19.91
C LEU A 210 100.15 -52.22 -20.80
N GLN A 211 99.17 -52.41 -21.68
CA GLN A 211 99.18 -53.52 -22.65
C GLN A 211 100.36 -53.40 -23.62
N GLY A 212 100.71 -52.19 -24.05
CA GLY A 212 101.89 -51.93 -24.87
C GLY A 212 103.21 -52.29 -24.17
N ILE A 213 103.32 -51.96 -22.88
CA ILE A 213 104.48 -52.34 -22.04
C ILE A 213 104.57 -53.86 -21.89
N LEU A 214 103.45 -54.54 -21.60
CA LEU A 214 103.41 -56.01 -21.47
C LEU A 214 103.87 -56.72 -22.75
N LYS A 215 103.40 -56.27 -23.93
CA LYS A 215 103.87 -56.85 -25.21
C LYS A 215 105.37 -56.68 -25.42
N ARG A 216 105.94 -55.54 -25.02
CA ARG A 216 107.39 -55.30 -25.11
C ARG A 216 108.17 -56.20 -24.16
N LEU A 217 107.65 -56.45 -22.96
CA LEU A 217 108.22 -57.40 -22.01
C LEU A 217 108.21 -58.82 -22.58
N ASP A 218 107.10 -59.28 -23.15
CA ASP A 218 107.00 -60.60 -23.81
C ASP A 218 108.03 -60.75 -24.95
N ASP A 219 108.20 -59.71 -25.77
CA ASP A 219 109.21 -59.70 -26.84
C ASP A 219 110.64 -59.74 -26.29
N VAL A 220 110.92 -59.05 -25.18
CA VAL A 220 112.21 -59.11 -24.51
C VAL A 220 112.46 -60.50 -23.92
N GLU A 221 111.46 -61.12 -23.29
CA GLU A 221 111.54 -62.50 -22.79
C GLU A 221 111.80 -63.49 -23.92
N ARG A 222 111.11 -63.39 -25.07
CA ARG A 222 111.41 -64.24 -26.24
C ARG A 222 112.85 -64.06 -26.70
N ARG A 223 113.32 -62.82 -26.83
CA ARG A 223 114.71 -62.54 -27.25
C ARG A 223 115.73 -63.08 -26.26
N LEU A 224 115.46 -63.02 -24.96
CA LEU A 224 116.29 -63.65 -23.94
C LEU A 224 116.32 -65.17 -24.10
N LYS A 225 115.16 -65.78 -24.34
CA LYS A 225 115.03 -67.23 -24.56
C LYS A 225 115.75 -67.70 -25.83
N ASP A 226 115.65 -66.95 -26.92
CA ASP A 226 116.38 -67.20 -28.17
C ASP A 226 117.90 -67.09 -27.96
N LEU A 227 118.35 -66.13 -27.15
CA LEU A 227 119.76 -65.98 -26.76
C LEU A 227 120.24 -67.11 -25.85
N GLU A 228 119.40 -67.63 -24.96
CA GLU A 228 119.71 -68.81 -24.15
C GLU A 228 119.77 -70.09 -25.00
N GLU A 229 118.89 -70.26 -25.98
CA GLU A 229 118.92 -71.38 -26.93
C GLU A 229 120.12 -71.31 -27.88
N ALA A 230 120.51 -70.12 -28.34
CA ALA A 230 121.73 -69.89 -29.11
C ALA A 230 123.03 -70.17 -28.31
N LYS A 231 122.94 -70.23 -26.98
CA LYS A 231 124.06 -70.53 -26.07
C LYS A 231 124.17 -72.02 -25.70
N LYS A 232 123.26 -72.88 -26.19
CA LYS A 232 123.47 -74.34 -26.13
C LYS A 232 124.59 -74.72 -27.10
N PRO A 233 125.68 -75.35 -26.64
CA PRO A 233 126.69 -75.89 -27.55
C PRO A 233 126.05 -77.00 -28.39
N ALA A 234 126.22 -76.91 -29.71
CA ALA A 234 125.85 -77.99 -30.61
C ALA A 234 126.64 -79.26 -30.23
N PRO A 235 126.02 -80.46 -30.25
CA PRO A 235 126.77 -81.72 -30.24
C PRO A 235 127.61 -81.88 -31.51
#